data_AF-A0A7Y7WDQ6-F1
#
_entry.id   AF-A0A7Y7WDQ6-F1
#
_cell.length_a   1.000
_cell.length_b   1.000
_cell.length_c   1.000
_cell.angle_alpha   90.00
_cell.angle_beta   90.00
_cell.angle_gamma   90.00
#
_symmetry.space_group_name_H-M   'P 1'
#
loop_
_entity.id
_entity.type
_entity.pdbx_description
1 polymer ?
#
loop_
_entity_poly.entity_id
_entity_poly.type
_entity_poly.pdbx_seq_one_letter_code
_entity_poly.pdbx_strand_id
1 'polypeptide(L)' 'MYYRTDFVREVVRYRLEAGISQTDFWAKFGVTQSVGSRIETSGRMLIPLYFLVRLYFSGVVVDDDLRLE' A
#
# COMPACT_ATOMS: atom_id res chain seq x y z
N MET A 1 -15.68 1.74 -5.66
CA MET A 1 -16.04 1.84 -4.23
C MET A 1 -14.75 1.89 -3.41
N TYR A 2 -14.66 2.79 -2.43
CA TYR A 2 -13.46 2.96 -1.59
C TYR A 2 -13.73 2.40 -0.20
N TYR A 3 -12.72 1.77 0.39
CA TYR A 3 -12.73 1.37 1.79
C TYR A 3 -12.01 2.44 2.61
N ARG A 4 -12.68 3.00 3.62
CA ARG A 4 -12.05 3.87 4.62
C ARG A 4 -11.66 2.99 5.81
N THR A 5 -10.40 3.04 6.20
CA THR A 5 -9.87 2.09 7.19
C THR A 5 -8.69 2.67 7.97
N ASP A 6 -8.59 2.33 9.24
CA ASP A 6 -7.42 2.62 10.07
C ASP A 6 -6.18 1.83 9.61
N PHE A 7 -6.36 0.78 8.82
CA PHE A 7 -5.26 -0.01 8.25
C PHE A 7 -4.29 0.84 7.41
N VAL A 8 -4.76 1.92 6.77
CA VAL A 8 -3.86 2.85 6.06
C VAL A 8 -2.81 3.45 7.02
N ARG A 9 -3.17 3.72 8.27
CA ARG A 9 -2.22 4.27 9.26
C ARG A 9 -1.14 3.25 9.64
N GLU A 10 -1.49 1.97 9.73
CA GLU A 10 -0.55 0.88 9.98
C GLU A 10 0.43 0.73 8.81
N VAL A 11 -0.08 0.76 7.58
CA VAL A 11 0.72 0.73 6.36
C VAL A 11 1.69 1.91 6.28
N VAL A 12 1.22 3.12 6.56
CA VAL A 12 2.05 4.33 6.60
C VAL A 12 3.13 4.23 7.66
N ARG A 13 2.79 3.73 8.86
CA ARG A 13 3.75 3.56 9.94
C ARG A 13 4.86 2.60 9.54
N TYR A 14 4.50 1.41 9.04
CA TYR A 14 5.46 0.43 8.54
C TYR A 14 6.39 1.04 7.48
N ARG A 15 5.84 1.76 6.50
CA ARG A 15 6.63 2.41 5.44
C ARG A 15 7.64 3.40 6.02
N LEU A 16 7.21 4.23 6.96
CA LEU A 16 8.05 5.25 7.60
C LEU A 16 9.13 4.62 8.47
N GLU A 17 8.81 3.59 9.25
CA GLU A 17 9.77 2.85 10.09
C GLU A 17 10.83 2.14 9.24
N ALA A 18 10.44 1.64 8.06
CA ALA A 18 11.35 1.05 7.09
C ALA A 18 12.15 2.09 6.27
N GLY A 19 11.88 3.40 6.42
CA GLY A 19 12.56 4.46 5.67
C GLY A 19 12.29 4.46 4.16
N ILE A 20 11.19 3.83 3.71
CA ILE A 20 10.87 3.67 2.28
C ILE A 20 10.08 4.89 1.79
N SER A 21 10.42 5.41 0.60
CA SER A 21 9.68 6.52 0.01
C SER A 21 8.25 6.09 -0.39
N GLN A 22 7.34 7.05 -0.55
CA GLN A 22 6.00 6.75 -1.08
C GLN A 22 6.09 6.11 -2.48
N THR A 23 6.96 6.64 -3.34
CA THR A 23 7.15 6.12 -4.69
C THR A 23 7.53 4.64 -4.65
N ASP A 24 8.56 4.29 -3.87
CA ASP A 24 9.10 2.92 -3.87
C ASP A 24 8.14 1.93 -3.22
N PHE A 25 7.47 2.34 -2.13
CA PHE A 25 6.51 1.48 -1.44
C PHE A 25 5.26 1.21 -2.30
N TRP A 26 4.65 2.26 -2.85
CA TRP A 26 3.40 2.13 -3.59
C TRP A 26 3.61 1.54 -5.00
N ALA A 27 4.80 1.69 -5.60
CA ALA A 27 5.14 1.08 -6.88
C ALA A 27 5.01 -0.45 -6.86
N LYS A 28 5.26 -1.10 -5.72
CA LYS A 28 5.03 -2.55 -5.52
C LYS A 28 3.61 -2.98 -5.88
N PHE A 29 2.65 -2.10 -5.70
CA PHE A 29 1.23 -2.37 -5.94
C PHE A 29 0.71 -1.73 -7.23
N GLY A 30 1.61 -1.29 -8.13
CA GLY A 30 1.25 -0.58 -9.36
C GLY A 30 0.66 0.81 -9.11
N VAL A 31 0.92 1.41 -7.95
CA VAL A 31 0.37 2.70 -7.54
C VAL A 31 1.40 3.81 -7.72
N THR A 32 1.01 4.88 -8.40
CA THR A 32 1.86 6.06 -8.59
C THR A 32 2.01 6.85 -7.29
N GLN A 33 3.09 7.64 -7.16
CA GLN A 33 3.36 8.44 -5.96
C GLN A 33 2.20 9.38 -5.60
N SER A 34 1.58 10.05 -6.58
CA SER A 34 0.47 10.98 -6.34
C SER A 34 -0.78 10.29 -5.80
N VAL A 35 -1.06 9.06 -6.26
CA VAL A 35 -2.15 8.23 -5.74
C VAL A 35 -1.79 7.70 -4.35
N GLY A 36 -0.55 7.27 -4.13
CA GLY A 36 -0.03 6.89 -2.82
C GLY A 36 -0.21 8.00 -1.78
N SER A 37 0.22 9.22 -2.11
CA SER A 37 0.01 10.41 -1.25
C SER A 37 -1.46 10.65 -0.90
N ARG A 38 -2.36 10.51 -1.89
CA ARG A 38 -3.80 10.64 -1.67
C ARG A 38 -4.34 9.54 -0.75
N ILE A 39 -3.87 8.30 -0.89
CA ILE A 39 -4.26 7.19 0.00
C ILE A 39 -3.83 7.51 1.44
N GLU A 40 -2.56 7.82 1.64
CA GLU A 40 -1.98 8.09 2.97
C GLU A 40 -2.67 9.28 3.67
N THR A 41 -3.01 10.32 2.91
CA THR A 41 -3.66 11.52 3.46
C THR A 41 -5.15 11.33 3.72
N SER A 42 -5.87 10.68 2.80
CA SER A 42 -7.33 10.57 2.89
C SER A 42 -7.81 9.38 3.72
N GLY A 43 -6.93 8.39 3.97
CA GLY A 43 -7.28 7.12 4.60
C GLY A 43 -8.23 6.28 3.76
N ARG A 44 -8.29 6.51 2.45
CA ARG A 44 -9.17 5.80 1.51
C ARG A 44 -8.34 5.01 0.51
N MET A 45 -8.71 3.75 0.34
CA MET A 45 -8.05 2.84 -0.60
C MET A 45 -9.10 2.17 -1.49
N LEU A 46 -8.75 1.90 -2.74
CA LEU A 46 -9.59 1.07 -3.61
C LEU A 46 -9.69 -0.33 -3.01
N ILE A 47 -10.87 -0.95 -3.04
CA ILE A 47 -11.10 -2.26 -2.42
C ILE A 47 -10.10 -3.34 -2.89
N PRO A 48 -9.80 -3.50 -4.19
CA PRO A 48 -8.81 -4.49 -4.64
C PRO A 48 -7.42 -4.24 -4.06
N LEU A 49 -6.99 -2.98 -4.03
CA LEU A 49 -5.71 -2.59 -3.44
C LEU A 49 -5.68 -2.87 -1.93
N TYR A 50 -6.79 -2.63 -1.23
CA TYR A 50 -6.91 -2.95 0.20
C TYR A 50 -6.65 -4.43 0.46
N PHE A 51 -7.28 -5.33 -0.31
CA PHE A 51 -7.04 -6.75 -0.14
C PHE A 51 -5.61 -7.14 -0.49
N LEU A 52 -5.05 -6.61 -1.58
CA LEU A 52 -3.67 -6.91 -1.97
C LEU A 52 -2.65 -6.49 -0.89
N VAL A 53 -2.79 -5.27 -0.35
CA VAL A 53 -1.91 -4.79 0.73
C VAL A 53 -2.12 -5.62 2.00
N ARG A 54 -3.35 -6.03 2.32
CA ARG A 54 -3.61 -6.93 3.47
C ARG A 54 -2.93 -8.28 3.31
N LEU A 55 -2.99 -8.88 2.12
CA LEU A 55 -2.33 -10.15 1.82
C LEU A 55 -0.80 -10.04 1.90
N TYR A 56 -0.25 -8.90 1.47
CA TYR A 56 1.17 -8.61 1.62
C TYR A 56 1.57 -8.52 3.10
N PHE A 57 0.82 -7.76 3.90
CA PHE A 57 1.08 -7.63 5.34
C PHE A 57 0.83 -8.91 6.14
N SER A 58 0.01 -9.85 5.62
CA SER A 58 -0.16 -11.17 6.21
C SER A 58 0.87 -12.21 5.74
N GLY A 59 1.79 -11.83 4.84
CA GLY A 59 2.81 -12.74 4.29
C GLY A 59 2.29 -13.77 3.29
N VAL A 60 1.06 -13.59 2.78
CA VAL A 60 0.49 -14.47 1.74
C VAL A 60 1.00 -14.08 0.36
N VAL A 61 1.21 -12.78 0.14
CA VAL A 61 1.86 -12.21 -1.04
C VAL A 61 3.21 -11.68 -0.60
N VAL A 62 4.27 -11.99 -1.33
CA VAL A 62 5.64 -11.49 -1.08
C VAL A 62 6.09 -10.55 -2.20
N ASP A 63 7.22 -9.89 -2.01
CA ASP A 63 7.76 -8.93 -3.00
C ASP A 63 7.96 -9.57 -4.39
N ASP A 64 8.31 -10.86 -4.45
CA ASP A 64 8.49 -11.58 -5.71
C ASP A 64 7.18 -11.75 -6.49
N ASP A 65 6.03 -11.90 -5.81
CA ASP A 65 4.71 -12.01 -6.44
C ASP A 65 4.24 -10.68 -7.07
N LEU A 66 4.86 -9.57 -6.68
CA LEU A 66 4.50 -8.21 -7.08
C LEU A 66 5.40 -7.64 -8.18
N ARG A 67 6.42 -8.38 -8.61
CA ARG A 67 7.26 -7.98 -9.73
C ARG A 67 6.50 -8.21 -11.04
N LEU A 68 6.45 -7.17 -11.87
CA LEU A 68 6.04 -7.29 -13.26
C LEU A 68 7.30 -7.68 -14.04
N GLU A 69 7.41 -8.94 -14.46
CA GLU A 69 8.42 -9.39 -15.43
C GLU A 69 8.17 -8.77 -16.82
#